data_AF-A0A839N5N7-F1
#
_entry.id   AF-A0A839N5N7-F1
#
_cell.length_a   1.000
_cell.length_b   1.000
_cell.length_c   1.000
_cell.angle_alpha   90.00
_cell.angle_beta   90.00
_cell.angle_gamma   90.00
#
_symmetry.space_group_name_H-M   'P 1'
#
loop_
_entity.id
_entity.type
_entity.pdbx_description
1 polymer ?
#
loop_
_entity_poly.entity_id
_entity_poly.type
_entity_poly.pdbx_seq_one_letter_code
_entity_poly.pdbx_strand_id
1 'polypeptide(L)'
;MSNEKAAARVLVAEDEAIIRLDLAEMLREAGYDVIAEVGDGRQAVDRARELRPDLVVLDVKMPVLDGISAADEIGRDGIAPVVMLTAFSDKDLVERATDAGVMAYVLKPFTIEDLQPAITVARSRWSERKALEGEVADLGARLETRKRMDRAKGILMQQLGLDEPAAFRWIQKTAMDRRLGMREVADAVIAGAADPDVAAD
;
A
#
# COMPACT_ATOMS: atom_id res chain seq x y z
N MET A 1 -25.35 19.64 1.69
CA MET A 1 -24.73 18.88 2.78
C MET A 1 -23.23 18.90 2.54
N SER A 2 -22.53 19.70 3.31
CA SER A 2 -21.08 19.93 3.23
C SER A 2 -20.38 18.58 3.38
N ASN A 3 -19.61 18.17 2.38
CA ASN A 3 -18.67 17.06 2.55
C ASN A 3 -17.50 17.59 3.36
N GLU A 4 -17.68 17.66 4.69
CA GLU A 4 -16.61 17.99 5.63
C GLU A 4 -15.59 16.86 5.52
N LYS A 5 -14.51 17.09 4.77
CA LYS A 5 -13.42 16.13 4.66
C LYS A 5 -12.97 15.83 6.09
N ALA A 6 -13.08 14.57 6.51
CA ALA A 6 -12.53 14.13 7.79
C ALA A 6 -11.06 14.57 7.89
N ALA A 7 -10.68 15.11 9.04
CA ALA A 7 -9.31 15.52 9.32
C ALA A 7 -8.36 14.34 9.07
N ALA A 8 -7.28 14.58 8.34
CA ALA A 8 -6.32 13.52 8.04
C ALA A 8 -5.64 13.08 9.34
N ARG A 9 -5.58 11.76 9.56
CA ARG A 9 -5.05 11.16 10.78
C ARG A 9 -3.53 11.12 10.74
N VAL A 10 -2.87 11.74 11.71
CA VAL A 10 -1.41 11.90 11.74
C VAL A 10 -0.81 11.17 12.93
N LEU A 11 0.28 10.45 12.68
CA LEU A 11 1.17 9.96 13.71
C LEU A 11 2.41 10.84 13.79
N VAL A 12 2.79 11.25 14.99
CA VAL A 12 3.99 12.05 15.25
C VAL A 12 5.01 11.23 16.05
N ALA A 13 6.25 11.19 15.59
CA ALA A 13 7.38 10.62 16.31
C ALA A 13 8.52 11.63 16.44
N GLU A 14 8.88 11.95 17.68
CA GLU A 14 9.88 12.95 18.05
C GLU A 14 10.36 12.63 19.46
N ASP A 15 11.66 12.56 19.72
CA ASP A 15 12.19 12.14 21.03
C ASP A 15 12.11 13.28 22.07
N GLU A 16 12.31 14.51 21.63
CA GLU A 16 12.18 15.72 22.46
C GLU A 16 10.70 16.04 22.76
N ALA A 17 10.29 15.83 24.02
CA ALA A 17 8.89 15.97 24.41
C ALA A 17 8.26 17.35 24.14
N ILE A 18 9.04 18.42 24.26
CA ILE A 18 8.56 19.79 23.99
C ILE A 18 8.31 19.96 22.50
N ILE A 19 9.26 19.57 21.64
CA ILE A 19 9.12 19.66 20.19
C ILE A 19 7.95 18.81 19.70
N ARG A 20 7.77 17.62 20.29
CA ARG A 20 6.66 16.73 19.97
C ARG A 20 5.30 17.36 20.27
N LEU A 21 5.16 17.98 21.44
CA LEU A 21 3.94 18.68 21.85
C LEU A 21 3.66 19.87 20.92
N ASP A 22 4.66 20.72 20.67
CA ASP A 22 4.53 21.88 19.79
C ASP A 22 4.11 21.47 18.37
N LEU A 23 4.73 20.42 17.82
CA LEU A 23 4.38 19.87 16.51
C LEU A 23 2.96 19.29 16.48
N ALA A 24 2.57 18.56 17.52
CA ALA A 24 1.23 17.99 17.60
C ALA A 24 0.15 19.08 17.71
N GLU A 25 0.39 20.13 18.51
CA GLU A 25 -0.49 21.30 18.60
C GLU A 25 -0.57 22.04 17.25
N MET A 26 0.56 22.32 16.63
CA MET A 26 0.63 22.97 15.31
C MET A 26 -0.15 22.21 14.24
N LEU A 27 -0.05 20.87 14.21
CA LEU A 27 -0.83 20.02 13.31
C LEU A 27 -2.33 20.06 13.62
N ARG A 28 -2.71 20.02 14.90
CA ARG A 28 -4.12 20.11 15.32
C ARG A 28 -4.74 21.45 14.92
N GLU A 29 -4.03 22.56 15.14
CA GLU A 29 -4.47 23.90 14.73
C GLU A 29 -4.62 24.03 13.21
N ALA A 30 -3.77 23.31 12.46
CA ALA A 30 -3.85 23.23 11.01
C ALA A 30 -4.96 22.30 10.48
N GLY A 31 -5.77 21.70 11.36
CA GLY A 31 -6.92 20.86 11.01
C GLY A 31 -6.59 19.38 10.79
N TYR A 32 -5.44 18.89 11.27
CA TYR A 32 -5.11 17.47 11.30
C TYR A 32 -5.56 16.81 12.60
N ASP A 33 -5.85 15.50 12.54
CA ASP A 33 -6.17 14.70 13.73
C ASP A 33 -4.93 13.92 14.17
N VAL A 34 -4.24 14.38 15.22
CA VAL A 34 -3.06 13.70 15.75
C VAL A 34 -3.50 12.53 16.64
N ILE A 35 -3.49 11.33 16.06
CA ILE A 35 -4.01 10.10 16.66
C ILE A 35 -3.00 9.37 17.55
N ALA A 36 -1.71 9.69 17.41
CA ALA A 36 -0.63 9.09 18.20
C ALA A 36 0.60 10.00 18.23
N GLU A 37 1.24 10.03 19.39
CA GLU A 37 2.50 10.70 19.66
C GLU A 37 3.45 9.68 20.31
N VAL A 38 4.64 9.51 19.75
CA VAL A 38 5.64 8.54 20.25
C VAL A 38 7.03 9.18 20.33
N GLY A 39 7.89 8.61 21.17
CA GLY A 39 9.23 9.15 21.45
C GLY A 39 10.38 8.38 20.79
N ASP A 40 10.09 7.30 20.07
CA ASP A 40 11.11 6.46 19.45
C ASP A 40 10.64 5.86 18.12
N GLY A 41 11.58 5.56 17.23
CA GLY A 41 11.25 5.09 15.88
C GLY A 41 10.62 3.70 15.86
N ARG A 42 10.87 2.83 16.85
CA ARG A 42 10.26 1.50 16.89
C ARG A 42 8.78 1.61 17.22
N GLN A 43 8.44 2.42 18.21
CA GLN A 43 7.05 2.77 18.53
C GLN A 43 6.35 3.40 17.33
N ALA A 44 7.05 4.25 16.55
CA ALA A 44 6.48 4.86 15.35
C ALA A 44 6.06 3.80 14.33
N VAL A 45 6.91 2.82 14.05
CA VAL A 45 6.60 1.70 13.15
C VAL A 45 5.43 0.88 13.69
N ASP A 46 5.47 0.48 14.96
CA ASP A 46 4.47 -0.40 15.56
C ASP A 46 3.08 0.26 15.57
N ARG A 47 3.03 1.53 15.97
CA ARG A 47 1.79 2.32 15.97
C ARG A 47 1.31 2.64 14.56
N ALA A 48 2.20 2.85 13.59
CA ALA A 48 1.80 3.03 12.20
C ALA A 48 1.12 1.76 11.64
N ARG A 49 1.65 0.57 11.97
CA ARG A 49 1.05 -0.72 11.60
C ARG A 49 -0.33 -0.91 12.23
N GLU A 50 -0.46 -0.60 13.52
CA GLU A 50 -1.71 -0.74 14.28
C GLU A 50 -2.79 0.24 13.81
N LEU A 51 -2.45 1.53 13.74
CA LEU A 51 -3.43 2.61 13.61
C LEU A 51 -3.71 3.01 12.16
N ARG A 52 -2.82 2.62 11.22
CA ARG A 52 -2.89 2.94 9.79
C ARG A 52 -3.19 4.44 9.57
N PRO A 53 -2.27 5.34 9.97
CA PRO A 53 -2.46 6.78 9.81
C PRO A 53 -2.47 7.20 8.34
N ASP A 54 -2.99 8.39 8.03
CA ASP A 54 -2.95 8.99 6.71
C ASP A 54 -1.62 9.71 6.42
N LEU A 55 -0.85 10.01 7.46
CA LEU A 55 0.45 10.68 7.42
C LEU A 55 1.28 10.31 8.65
N VAL A 56 2.58 10.15 8.47
CA VAL A 56 3.54 10.00 9.56
C VAL A 56 4.56 11.14 9.48
N VAL A 57 4.79 11.82 10.60
CA VAL A 57 5.85 12.82 10.76
C VAL A 57 6.89 12.25 11.72
N LEU A 58 8.15 12.15 11.31
CA LEU A 58 9.23 11.53 12.07
C LEU A 58 10.40 12.50 12.23
N ASP A 59 10.99 12.61 13.41
CA ASP A 59 12.33 13.17 13.54
C ASP A 59 13.40 12.19 13.03
N VAL A 60 14.50 12.70 12.48
CA VAL A 60 15.62 11.87 12.03
C VAL A 60 16.32 11.16 13.19
N LYS A 61 16.54 11.85 14.32
CA LYS A 61 17.32 11.34 15.44
C LYS A 61 16.39 10.90 16.56
N MET A 62 16.13 9.61 16.63
CA MET A 62 15.32 9.01 17.68
C MET A 62 16.06 7.83 18.34
N PRO A 63 15.79 7.53 19.61
CA PRO A 63 16.32 6.35 20.27
C PRO A 63 15.72 5.06 19.68
N VAL A 64 16.34 3.91 19.98
CA VAL A 64 15.92 2.54 19.57
C VAL A 64 15.99 2.26 18.06
N LEU A 65 15.33 3.08 17.25
CA LEU A 65 15.34 3.05 15.80
C LEU A 65 15.33 4.51 15.33
N ASP A 66 16.26 4.88 14.45
CA ASP A 66 16.30 6.22 13.89
C ASP A 66 15.14 6.47 12.92
N GLY A 67 14.84 7.74 12.65
CA GLY A 67 13.72 8.14 11.80
C GLY A 67 13.85 7.70 10.35
N ILE A 68 15.07 7.56 9.85
CA ILE A 68 15.33 7.13 8.47
C ILE A 68 14.97 5.65 8.32
N SER A 69 15.44 4.82 9.24
CA SER A 69 15.16 3.39 9.29
C SER A 69 13.66 3.14 9.55
N ALA A 70 13.04 3.93 10.43
CA ALA A 70 11.60 3.89 10.66
C ALA A 70 10.81 4.29 9.39
N ALA A 71 11.24 5.34 8.69
CA ALA A 71 10.63 5.78 7.44
C ALA A 71 10.73 4.70 6.36
N ASP A 72 11.88 4.03 6.22
CA ASP A 72 12.08 2.94 5.28
C ASP A 72 11.15 1.76 5.59
N GLU A 73 11.07 1.31 6.84
CA GLU A 73 10.14 0.24 7.25
C GLU A 73 8.67 0.61 6.93
N ILE A 74 8.22 1.82 7.29
CA ILE A 74 6.85 2.28 7.08
C ILE A 74 6.53 2.43 5.58
N GLY A 75 7.47 2.96 4.81
CA GLY A 75 7.35 3.16 3.37
C GLY A 75 7.28 1.84 2.62
N ARG A 76 8.21 0.92 2.92
CA ARG A 76 8.31 -0.41 2.34
C ARG A 76 7.08 -1.26 2.64
N ASP A 77 6.57 -1.21 3.87
CA ASP A 77 5.36 -1.93 4.28
C ASP A 77 4.08 -1.31 3.68
N GLY A 78 4.20 -0.18 2.96
CA GLY A 78 3.06 0.42 2.27
C GLY A 78 1.97 0.89 3.22
N ILE A 79 2.36 1.37 4.42
CA ILE A 79 1.47 1.86 5.47
C ILE A 79 0.95 3.28 5.19
N ALA A 80 1.82 4.29 5.20
CA ALA A 80 1.45 5.71 5.08
C ALA A 80 2.58 6.58 4.49
N PRO A 81 2.28 7.76 3.89
CA PRO A 81 3.29 8.74 3.50
C PRO A 81 4.07 9.24 4.72
N VAL A 82 5.36 9.50 4.52
CA VAL A 82 6.28 9.93 5.58
C VAL A 82 6.87 11.30 5.29
N VAL A 83 6.85 12.18 6.30
CA VAL A 83 7.58 13.44 6.31
C VAL A 83 8.63 13.38 7.41
N MET A 84 9.89 13.60 7.05
CA MET A 84 11.00 13.63 8.00
C MET A 84 11.31 15.07 8.44
N LEU A 85 11.53 15.26 9.73
CA LEU A 85 12.05 16.48 10.32
C LEU A 85 13.54 16.28 10.53
N THR A 86 14.36 17.17 9.95
CA THR A 86 15.81 17.01 9.92
C THR A 86 16.53 18.28 10.34
N ALA A 87 17.63 18.17 11.05
CA ALA A 87 18.55 19.29 11.25
C ALA A 87 19.35 19.55 9.97
N PHE A 88 19.93 20.76 9.84
CA PHE A 88 20.78 21.12 8.70
C PHE A 88 21.97 20.16 8.51
N SER A 89 22.54 19.66 9.61
CA SER A 89 23.65 18.70 9.60
C SER A 89 23.31 17.35 9.00
N ASP A 90 22.02 16.99 8.98
CA ASP A 90 21.55 15.65 8.61
C ASP A 90 21.01 15.61 7.18
N LYS A 91 21.05 16.75 6.45
CA LYS A 91 20.55 16.86 5.08
C LYS A 91 21.18 15.84 4.13
N ASP A 92 22.51 15.73 4.11
CA ASP A 92 23.22 14.79 3.24
C ASP A 92 22.87 13.33 3.57
N LEU A 93 22.57 13.04 4.84
CA LEU A 93 22.16 11.71 5.28
C LEU A 93 20.74 11.40 4.78
N VAL A 94 19.83 12.35 4.90
CA VAL A 94 18.45 12.24 4.41
C VAL A 94 18.40 12.12 2.89
N GLU A 95 19.18 12.92 2.15
CA GLU A 95 19.23 12.86 0.69
C GLU A 95 19.66 11.47 0.20
N ARG A 96 20.67 10.85 0.84
CA ARG A 96 21.08 9.47 0.53
C ARG A 96 20.03 8.41 0.88
N ALA A 97 19.16 8.68 1.86
CA ALA A 97 18.12 7.75 2.27
C ALA A 97 16.82 7.89 1.46
N THR A 98 16.63 9.03 0.78
CA THR A 98 15.39 9.38 0.07
C THR A 98 15.17 8.53 -1.21
N ASP A 99 16.17 7.72 -1.60
CA ASP A 99 16.09 6.79 -2.76
C ASP A 99 14.93 5.77 -2.65
N ALA A 100 14.37 5.56 -1.45
CA ALA A 100 13.22 4.69 -1.20
C ALA A 100 11.84 5.28 -1.61
N GLY A 101 11.81 6.48 -2.20
CA GLY A 101 10.76 6.87 -3.15
C GLY A 101 9.44 7.43 -2.61
N VAL A 102 9.25 7.56 -1.28
CA VAL A 102 7.95 8.06 -0.72
C VAL A 102 8.07 8.98 0.48
N MET A 103 9.21 9.66 0.58
CA MET A 103 9.52 10.54 1.70
C MET A 103 9.64 12.00 1.21
N ALA A 104 9.19 12.93 2.05
CA ALA A 104 9.57 14.34 1.99
C ALA A 104 10.29 14.72 3.28
N TYR A 105 11.05 15.82 3.29
CA TYR A 105 11.71 16.29 4.49
C TYR A 105 11.56 17.80 4.69
N VAL A 106 11.65 18.24 5.95
CA VAL A 106 11.58 19.63 6.39
C VAL A 106 12.75 19.89 7.34
N LEU A 107 13.38 21.05 7.20
CA LEU A 107 14.50 21.46 8.06
C LEU A 107 13.99 22.09 9.36
N LYS A 108 14.62 21.75 10.50
CA LYS A 108 14.45 22.43 11.79
C LYS A 108 15.27 23.73 11.83
N PRO A 109 14.76 24.83 12.44
CA PRO A 109 13.39 25.01 12.93
C PRO A 109 12.39 25.21 11.78
N PHE A 110 11.14 24.78 11.98
CA PHE A 110 10.08 24.80 10.96
C PHE A 110 8.81 25.48 11.47
N THR A 111 7.99 25.99 10.55
CA THR A 111 6.62 26.41 10.81
C THR A 111 5.61 25.51 10.09
N ILE A 112 4.32 25.74 10.31
CA ILE A 112 3.28 24.98 9.62
C ILE A 112 3.30 25.25 8.10
N GLU A 113 3.70 26.46 7.72
CA GLU A 113 3.87 26.87 6.32
C GLU A 113 5.01 26.13 5.62
N ASP A 114 6.03 25.69 6.36
CA ASP A 114 7.09 24.83 5.84
C ASP A 114 6.64 23.36 5.73
N LEU A 115 5.80 22.92 6.68
CA LEU A 115 5.35 21.53 6.78
C LEU A 115 4.27 21.19 5.74
N GLN A 116 3.33 22.10 5.45
CA GLN A 116 2.24 21.88 4.50
C GLN A 116 2.69 21.49 3.09
N PRO A 117 3.69 22.17 2.47
CA PRO A 117 4.25 21.76 1.19
C PRO A 117 4.85 20.36 1.24
N ALA A 118 5.61 20.03 2.29
CA ALA A 118 6.23 18.72 2.43
C ALA A 118 5.18 17.60 2.58
N ILE A 119 4.13 17.83 3.37
CA ILE A 119 2.98 16.91 3.48
C ILE A 119 2.33 16.70 2.11
N THR A 120 2.11 17.76 1.36
CA THR A 120 1.49 17.70 0.03
C THR A 120 2.33 16.85 -0.92
N VAL A 121 3.65 17.08 -0.95
CA VAL A 121 4.59 16.30 -1.78
C VAL A 121 4.60 14.83 -1.36
N ALA A 122 4.68 14.54 -0.05
CA ALA A 122 4.69 13.16 0.45
C ALA A 122 3.41 12.41 0.08
N ARG A 123 2.24 13.05 0.22
CA ARG A 123 0.95 12.47 -0.16
C ARG A 123 0.81 12.25 -1.66
N SER A 124 1.31 13.17 -2.49
CA SER A 124 1.30 13.00 -3.96
C SER A 124 2.11 11.78 -4.36
N ARG A 125 3.37 11.71 -3.92
CA ARG A 125 4.27 10.56 -4.18
C ARG A 125 3.68 9.24 -3.69
N TRP A 126 3.04 9.26 -2.52
CA TRP A 126 2.34 8.10 -1.99
C TRP A 126 1.20 7.62 -2.88
N SER A 127 0.35 8.55 -3.32
CA SER A 127 -0.78 8.22 -4.17
C SER A 127 -0.35 7.68 -5.54
N GLU A 128 0.70 8.26 -6.12
CA GLU A 128 1.30 7.80 -7.38
C GLU A 128 1.85 6.39 -7.23
N ARG A 129 2.61 6.11 -6.17
CA ARG A 129 3.11 4.76 -5.90
C ARG A 129 1.98 3.76 -5.70
N LYS A 130 0.95 4.10 -4.92
CA LYS A 130 -0.18 3.19 -4.68
C LYS A 130 -0.97 2.90 -5.96
N ALA A 131 -1.10 3.87 -6.85
CA ALA A 131 -1.71 3.66 -8.16
C ALA A 131 -0.88 2.69 -9.01
N LEU A 132 0.45 2.88 -9.07
CA LEU A 132 1.36 1.97 -9.78
C LEU A 132 1.36 0.55 -9.20
N GLU A 133 1.40 0.40 -7.87
CA GLU A 133 1.30 -0.89 -7.20
C GLU A 133 -0.03 -1.61 -7.55
N GLY A 134 -1.12 -0.86 -7.60
CA GLY A 134 -2.44 -1.38 -8.00
C GLY A 134 -2.47 -1.85 -9.45
N GLU A 135 -1.87 -1.10 -10.38
CA GLU A 135 -1.80 -1.48 -11.79
C GLU A 135 -0.94 -2.73 -12.00
N VAL A 136 0.22 -2.81 -11.34
CA VAL A 136 1.08 -4.01 -11.38
C VAL A 136 0.34 -5.23 -10.84
N ALA A 137 -0.41 -5.09 -9.74
CA ALA A 137 -1.21 -6.16 -9.18
C ALA A 137 -2.33 -6.64 -10.12
N ASP A 138 -3.04 -5.70 -10.77
CA ASP A 138 -4.09 -6.02 -11.74
C ASP A 138 -3.53 -6.73 -12.98
N LEU A 139 -2.43 -6.23 -13.55
CA LEU A 139 -1.74 -6.87 -14.66
C LEU A 139 -1.28 -8.29 -14.30
N GLY A 140 -0.72 -8.47 -13.10
CA GLY A 140 -0.35 -9.77 -12.57
C GLY A 140 -1.55 -10.74 -12.49
N ALA A 141 -2.68 -10.27 -11.95
CA ALA A 141 -3.90 -11.07 -11.85
C ALA A 141 -4.47 -11.48 -13.21
N ARG A 142 -4.42 -10.60 -14.22
CA ARG A 142 -4.83 -10.90 -15.60
C ARG A 142 -3.94 -11.96 -16.24
N LEU A 143 -2.62 -11.85 -16.07
CA LEU A 143 -1.67 -12.84 -16.58
C LEU A 143 -1.88 -14.22 -15.93
N GLU A 144 -2.07 -14.28 -14.62
CA GLU A 144 -2.33 -15.54 -13.92
C GLU A 144 -3.65 -16.19 -14.34
N THR A 145 -4.69 -15.37 -14.54
CA THR A 145 -5.98 -15.86 -15.09
C THR A 145 -5.79 -16.48 -16.47
N ARG A 146 -5.03 -15.84 -17.35
CA ARG A 146 -4.72 -16.37 -18.68
C ARG A 146 -3.96 -17.70 -18.61
N LYS A 147 -2.92 -17.79 -17.77
CA LYS A 147 -2.15 -19.04 -17.59
C LYS A 147 -3.03 -20.20 -17.11
N ARG A 148 -3.92 -19.95 -16.15
CA ARG A 148 -4.88 -20.94 -15.63
C ARG A 148 -5.83 -21.41 -16.72
N MET A 149 -6.37 -20.48 -17.52
CA MET A 149 -7.21 -20.80 -18.67
C MET A 149 -6.49 -21.68 -19.70
N ASP A 150 -5.27 -21.31 -20.08
CA ASP A 150 -4.49 -22.08 -21.06
C ASP A 150 -4.16 -23.49 -20.54
N ARG A 151 -3.85 -23.63 -19.25
CA ARG A 151 -3.61 -24.93 -18.61
C ARG A 151 -4.88 -25.79 -18.54
N ALA A 152 -6.02 -25.21 -18.16
CA ALA A 152 -7.30 -25.91 -18.10
C ALA A 152 -7.73 -26.41 -19.49
N LYS A 153 -7.59 -25.57 -20.52
CA LYS A 153 -7.83 -25.99 -21.92
C LYS A 153 -6.96 -27.18 -22.29
N GLY A 154 -5.67 -27.14 -22.00
CA GLY A 154 -4.75 -28.26 -22.28
C GLY A 154 -5.17 -29.57 -21.62
N ILE A 155 -5.64 -29.53 -20.37
CA ILE A 155 -6.15 -30.71 -19.65
C ILE A 155 -7.41 -31.26 -20.33
N LEU A 156 -8.38 -30.38 -20.66
CA LEU A 156 -9.62 -30.79 -21.33
C LEU A 156 -9.34 -31.38 -22.72
N MET A 157 -8.39 -30.81 -23.47
CA MET A 157 -7.98 -31.33 -24.77
C MET A 157 -7.41 -32.75 -24.64
N GLN A 158 -6.59 -33.01 -23.63
CA GLN A 158 -5.99 -34.33 -23.39
C GLN A 158 -7.01 -35.36 -22.86
N GLN A 159 -7.87 -34.96 -21.93
CA GLN A 159 -8.79 -35.89 -21.25
C GLN A 159 -10.05 -36.19 -22.08
N LEU A 160 -10.56 -35.20 -22.81
CA LEU A 160 -11.82 -35.31 -23.56
C LEU A 160 -11.61 -35.35 -25.08
N GLY A 161 -10.37 -35.29 -25.55
CA GLY A 161 -10.06 -35.24 -26.99
C GLY A 161 -10.60 -33.99 -27.69
N LEU A 162 -10.86 -32.92 -26.93
CA LEU A 162 -11.38 -31.67 -27.48
C LEU A 162 -10.30 -30.91 -28.25
N ASP A 163 -10.71 -30.15 -29.25
CA ASP A 163 -9.89 -29.08 -29.80
C ASP A 163 -9.91 -27.85 -28.87
N GLU A 164 -8.96 -26.93 -29.07
CA GLU A 164 -8.85 -25.75 -28.21
C GLU A 164 -10.14 -24.89 -28.19
N PRO A 165 -10.82 -24.64 -29.32
CA PRO A 165 -12.11 -23.93 -29.31
C PRO A 165 -13.20 -24.64 -28.50
N ALA A 166 -13.31 -25.97 -28.58
CA ALA A 166 -14.29 -26.72 -27.80
C ALA A 166 -13.96 -26.72 -26.31
N ALA A 167 -12.69 -26.87 -25.93
CA ALA A 167 -12.26 -26.77 -24.54
C ALA A 167 -12.56 -25.40 -23.93
N PHE A 168 -12.33 -24.31 -24.67
CA PHE A 168 -12.69 -22.97 -24.21
C PHE A 168 -14.20 -22.77 -24.03
N ARG A 169 -15.01 -23.23 -25.01
CA ARG A 169 -16.49 -23.19 -24.92
C ARG A 169 -17.00 -23.99 -23.72
N TRP A 170 -16.39 -25.13 -23.42
CA TRP A 170 -16.75 -25.95 -22.27
C TRP A 170 -16.56 -25.18 -20.96
N ILE A 171 -15.40 -24.50 -20.79
CA ILE A 171 -15.13 -23.68 -19.60
C ILE A 171 -16.16 -22.54 -19.49
N GLN A 172 -16.46 -21.87 -20.61
CA GLN A 172 -17.42 -20.77 -20.63
C GLN A 172 -18.85 -21.21 -20.30
N LYS A 173 -19.31 -22.32 -20.88
CA LYS A 173 -20.63 -22.91 -20.58
C LYS A 173 -20.73 -23.30 -19.11
N THR A 174 -19.71 -24.01 -18.60
CA THR A 174 -19.65 -24.42 -17.18
C THR A 174 -19.67 -23.23 -16.23
N ALA A 175 -18.97 -22.14 -16.58
CA ALA A 175 -18.99 -20.90 -15.80
C ALA A 175 -20.38 -20.26 -15.75
N MET A 176 -21.10 -20.21 -16.88
CA MET A 176 -22.47 -19.71 -16.93
C MET A 176 -23.45 -20.59 -16.13
N ASP A 177 -23.42 -21.91 -16.37
CA ASP A 177 -24.37 -22.85 -15.78
C ASP A 177 -24.21 -22.92 -14.25
N ARG A 178 -22.97 -22.79 -13.76
CA ARG A 178 -22.64 -22.81 -12.32
C ARG A 178 -22.55 -21.42 -11.68
N ARG A 179 -22.76 -20.34 -12.45
CA ARG A 179 -22.58 -18.93 -12.02
C ARG A 179 -21.23 -18.66 -11.34
N LEU A 180 -20.17 -19.24 -11.90
CA LEU A 180 -18.79 -19.08 -11.44
C LEU A 180 -18.02 -18.16 -12.38
N GLY A 181 -16.92 -17.59 -11.89
CA GLY A 181 -15.95 -16.90 -12.74
C GLY A 181 -15.15 -17.89 -13.59
N MET A 182 -14.71 -17.45 -14.77
CA MET A 182 -13.87 -18.25 -15.69
C MET A 182 -12.63 -18.83 -14.99
N ARG A 183 -11.99 -18.06 -14.10
CA ARG A 183 -10.82 -18.50 -13.33
C ARG A 183 -11.16 -19.66 -12.38
N GLU A 184 -12.29 -19.58 -11.69
CA GLU A 184 -12.70 -20.60 -10.72
C GLU A 184 -12.99 -21.94 -11.42
N VAL A 185 -13.61 -21.90 -12.60
CA VAL A 185 -13.83 -23.10 -13.42
C VAL A 185 -12.49 -23.66 -13.93
N ALA A 186 -11.59 -22.82 -14.41
CA ALA A 186 -10.26 -23.26 -14.83
C ALA A 186 -9.51 -23.93 -13.66
N ASP A 187 -9.62 -23.39 -12.45
CA ASP A 187 -9.03 -23.98 -11.25
C ASP A 187 -9.66 -25.32 -10.88
N ALA A 188 -10.99 -25.46 -11.00
CA ALA A 188 -11.68 -26.73 -10.78
C ALA A 188 -11.26 -27.80 -11.78
N VAL A 189 -11.05 -27.43 -13.05
CA VAL A 189 -10.50 -28.32 -14.09
C VAL A 189 -9.07 -28.73 -13.74
N ILE A 190 -8.21 -27.77 -13.36
CA ILE A 190 -6.82 -28.04 -12.98
C ILE A 190 -6.74 -28.96 -11.74
N ALA A 191 -7.64 -28.79 -10.78
CA ALA A 191 -7.73 -29.61 -9.57
C ALA A 191 -8.35 -31.00 -9.82
N GLY A 192 -8.86 -31.27 -11.02
CA GLY A 192 -9.52 -32.54 -11.36
C GLY A 192 -10.92 -32.69 -10.75
N ALA A 193 -11.53 -31.61 -10.25
CA ALA A 193 -12.83 -31.62 -9.58
C ALA A 193 -14.01 -31.37 -10.55
N ALA A 194 -13.73 -30.93 -11.77
CA ALA A 194 -14.75 -30.67 -12.76
C ALA A 194 -15.03 -31.95 -13.56
N ASP A 195 -15.99 -32.74 -13.09
CA ASP A 195 -16.47 -33.94 -13.79
C ASP A 195 -17.11 -33.55 -15.13
N PRO A 196 -16.54 -33.97 -16.27
CA PRO A 196 -16.98 -33.54 -17.58
C PRO A 196 -18.30 -34.17 -18.04
N ASP A 197 -18.84 -35.15 -17.31
CA ASP A 197 -20.05 -35.89 -17.70
C ASP A 197 -21.37 -35.15 -17.37
N VAL A 198 -21.32 -34.00 -16.69
CA VAL A 198 -22.52 -33.26 -16.24
C VAL A 198 -22.98 -32.20 -17.27
N ALA A 199 -22.26 -32.01 -18.38
CA ALA A 199 -22.56 -30.96 -19.37
C ALA A 199 -23.39 -31.41 -20.59
N ALA A 200 -23.78 -32.69 -20.63
CA ALA A 200 -24.38 -33.37 -21.79
C ALA A 200 -25.90 -33.63 -21.72
N ASP A 201 -26.59 -33.25 -20.64
CA ASP A 201 -28.06 -33.30 -20.55
C ASP A 201 -28.70 -31.90 -20.68
#